data_AF-A0A497PIV0-F1
#
_entry.id   AF-A0A497PIV0-F1
#
_cell.length_a   1.000
_cell.length_b   1.000
_cell.length_c   1.000
_cell.angle_alpha   90.00
_cell.angle_beta   90.00
_cell.angle_gamma   90.00
#
_symmetry.space_group_name_H-M   'P 1'
#
loop_
_entity.id
_entity.type
_entity.pdbx_description
1 polymer ?
#
loop_
_entity_poly.entity_id
_entity_poly.type
_entity_poly.pdbx_seq_one_letter_code
_entity_poly.pdbx_strand_id
1 'polypeptide(L)' 'GGVTVSPGDLVFGDGDGVVVIPIDHVDEVLGRAEEVVGTDAWWASKLEEGEDPHELHKEKPIP' A
#
# COMPACT_ATOMS: atom_id res chain seq x y z
N GLY A 1 12.98 14.49 6.89
CA GLY A 1 12.26 15.75 6.57
C GLY A 1 12.99 16.47 5.45
N GLY A 2 12.28 17.13 4.55
CA GLY A 2 12.86 17.77 3.35
C GLY A 2 11.99 17.67 2.08
N VAL A 3 10.73 17.25 2.21
CA VAL A 3 9.77 17.16 1.11
C VAL A 3 8.98 18.46 1.02
N THR A 4 8.82 18.99 -0.18
CA THR A 4 7.96 20.16 -0.45
C THR A 4 6.50 19.78 -0.27
N VAL A 5 5.75 20.60 0.46
CA VAL A 5 4.29 20.44 0.62
C VAL A 5 3.61 21.70 0.09
N SER A 6 2.67 21.51 -0.81
CA SER A 6 1.84 22.57 -1.37
C SER A 6 0.43 22.51 -0.77
N PRO A 7 -0.28 23.65 -0.64
CA PRO A 7 -1.69 23.64 -0.29
C PRO A 7 -2.50 22.77 -1.26
N GLY A 8 -3.22 21.78 -0.73
CA GLY A 8 -4.00 20.81 -1.51
C GLY A 8 -3.40 19.41 -1.57
N ASP A 9 -2.11 19.25 -1.25
CA ASP A 9 -1.49 17.93 -1.14
C ASP A 9 -2.13 17.11 -0.01
N LEU A 10 -2.30 15.81 -0.25
CA LEU A 10 -2.75 14.88 0.77
C LEU A 10 -1.56 14.49 1.65
N VAL A 11 -1.64 14.82 2.94
CA VAL A 11 -0.65 14.42 3.94
C VAL A 11 -1.26 13.34 4.82
N PHE A 12 -0.62 12.17 4.87
CA PHE A 12 -1.02 11.05 5.70
C PHE A 12 0.11 10.67 6.66
N GLY A 13 -0.23 10.31 7.89
CA GLY A 13 0.77 9.89 8.87
C GLY A 13 0.23 8.91 9.90
N ASP A 14 1.10 8.02 10.33
CA ASP A 14 0.84 6.92 11.26
C ASP A 14 2.04 6.70 12.21
N GLY A 15 2.14 5.50 12.78
CA GLY A 15 3.25 5.15 13.68
C GLY A 15 4.61 4.99 12.99
N ASP A 16 4.63 4.76 11.67
CA ASP A 16 5.85 4.54 10.89
C ASP A 16 6.39 5.85 10.32
N GLY A 17 5.52 6.82 10.04
CA GLY A 17 5.95 8.16 9.65
C GLY A 17 4.87 9.01 9.00
N VAL A 18 5.30 9.83 8.04
CA VAL A 18 4.45 10.77 7.29
C VAL A 18 4.78 10.69 5.82
N VAL A 19 3.76 10.61 4.98
CA VAL A 19 3.83 10.66 3.52
C VAL A 19 3.05 11.86 2.99
N VAL A 20 3.53 12.43 1.88
CA VAL A 20 2.91 13.57 1.19
C VAL A 20 2.65 13.15 -0.25
N ILE A 21 1.40 13.31 -0.69
CA ILE A 21 0.94 12.94 -2.03
C ILE A 21 0.47 14.21 -2.74
N PRO A 22 1.10 14.59 -3.87
CA PRO A 22 0.66 15.70 -4.70
C PRO A 22 -0.81 15.54 -5.12
N ILE A 23 -1.58 16.63 -5.10
CA ILE A 23 -3.02 16.61 -5.37
C ILE A 23 -3.40 15.94 -6.70
N ASP A 24 -2.57 16.12 -7.72
CA ASP A 24 -2.72 15.57 -9.07
C ASP A 24 -2.52 14.05 -9.15
N HIS A 25 -1.92 13.44 -8.12
CA HIS A 25 -1.66 12.01 -8.05
C HIS A 25 -2.52 11.29 -7.00
N VAL A 26 -3.36 12.00 -6.24
CA VAL A 26 -4.10 11.41 -5.10
C VAL A 26 -4.94 10.21 -5.52
N ASP A 27 -5.75 10.34 -6.58
CA ASP A 27 -6.64 9.25 -7.00
C ASP A 27 -5.88 8.01 -7.47
N GLU A 28 -4.77 8.19 -8.20
CA GLU A 28 -3.91 7.09 -8.64
C GLU A 28 -3.26 6.37 -7.45
N VAL A 29 -2.69 7.14 -6.53
CA VAL A 29 -2.00 6.60 -5.37
C VAL A 29 -2.98 5.88 -4.45
N LEU A 30 -4.17 6.44 -4.24
CA LEU A 30 -5.22 5.79 -3.45
C LEU A 30 -5.69 4.48 -4.10
N GLY A 31 -5.96 4.48 -5.40
CA GLY A 31 -6.34 3.26 -6.11
C GLY A 31 -5.28 2.16 -6.00
N ARG A 32 -3.99 2.53 -6.16
CA ARG A 32 -2.89 1.57 -5.99
C ARG A 32 -2.76 1.10 -4.54
N ALA A 33 -2.95 1.98 -3.56
CA ALA A 33 -2.92 1.60 -2.14
C ALA A 33 -4.04 0.61 -1.79
N GLU A 34 -5.24 0.78 -2.34
CA GLU A 34 -6.35 -0.17 -2.18
C GLU A 34 -6.01 -1.55 -2.77
N GLU A 35 -5.36 -1.61 -3.94
CA GLU A 35 -4.89 -2.88 -4.53
C GLU A 35 -3.84 -3.59 -3.65
N VAL A 36 -2.94 -2.84 -3.03
CA VAL A 36 -1.94 -3.36 -2.08
C VAL A 36 -2.65 -3.96 -0.87
N VAL A 37 -3.56 -3.22 -0.24
CA VAL A 37 -4.34 -3.71 0.91
C VAL A 37 -5.14 -4.96 0.56
N GLY A 38 -5.75 -5.01 -0.61
CA GLY A 38 -6.46 -6.20 -1.09
C GLY A 38 -5.54 -7.40 -1.35
N THR A 39 -4.28 -7.14 -1.73
CA THR A 39 -3.26 -8.19 -1.86
C THR A 39 -2.84 -8.72 -0.50
N ASP A 40 -2.58 -7.83 0.46
CA ASP A 40 -2.21 -8.19 1.82
C ASP A 40 -3.31 -9.00 2.52
N ALA A 41 -4.57 -8.61 2.36
CA ALA A 41 -5.71 -9.34 2.92
C ALA A 41 -5.84 -10.76 2.34
N TRP A 42 -5.62 -10.92 1.03
CA TRP A 42 -5.61 -12.24 0.39
C TRP A 42 -4.46 -13.10 0.93
N TRP A 43 -3.26 -12.52 1.04
CA TRP A 43 -2.08 -13.21 1.60
C TRP A 43 -2.31 -13.66 3.03
N ALA A 44 -2.86 -12.79 3.89
CA ALA A 44 -3.18 -13.12 5.26
C ALA A 44 -4.11 -14.34 5.35
N SER A 45 -5.17 -14.39 4.53
CA SER A 45 -6.09 -15.54 4.46
C SER A 45 -5.36 -16.83 4.06
N LYS A 46 -4.47 -16.77 3.06
CA LYS A 46 -3.73 -17.95 2.59
C LYS A 46 -2.73 -18.47 3.60
N LEU A 47 -2.06 -17.57 4.31
CA LEU A 47 -1.15 -17.95 5.39
C LEU A 47 -1.89 -18.57 6.58
N GLU A 48 -3.09 -18.07 6.92
CA GLU A 48 -3.95 -18.68 7.95
C GLU A 48 -4.43 -20.09 7.56
N GLU A 49 -4.67 -20.32 6.27
CA GLU A 49 -4.99 -21.64 5.70
C GLU A 49 -3.78 -22.61 5.70
N GLY A 50 -2.57 -22.11 5.97
CA GLY A 50 -1.33 -22.89 6.03
C GLY A 50 -0.66 -23.11 4.68
N GLU A 51 -1.00 -22.32 3.66
CA GLU A 51 -0.38 -22.38 2.34
C GLU A 51 1.10 -21.95 2.38
N ASP A 52 1.91 -22.51 1.47
CA ASP A 52 3.34 -22.21 1.41
C ASP A 52 3.61 -20.81 0.80
N PRO A 53 4.31 -19.90 1.51
CA PRO A 53 4.55 -18.54 1.02
C PRO A 53 5.32 -18.46 -0.30
N HIS A 54 6.20 -19.42 -0.59
CA HIS A 54 6.99 -19.41 -1.81
C HIS A 54 6.14 -19.75 -3.04
N GLU A 55 5.15 -20.65 -2.89
CA GLU A 55 4.18 -20.92 -3.95
C GLU A 55 3.18 -19.76 -4.12
N LEU A 56 2.69 -19.15 -3.03
CA LEU A 56 1.83 -17.97 -3.09
C LEU A 56 2.48 -16.79 -3.82
N HIS A 57 3.79 -16.58 -3.63
CA HIS A 57 4.52 -15.52 -4.32
C HIS A 57 4.57 -15.68 -5.85
N LYS A 58 4.56 -16.92 -6.34
CA LYS A 58 4.50 -17.19 -7.77
C LYS A 58 3.11 -16.90 -8.35
N GLU A 59 2.06 -17.13 -7.58
CA GLU A 59 0.67 -16.88 -7.99
C GLU A 59 0.32 -15.40 -7.93
N LYS A 60 0.58 -14.77 -6.77
CA LYS A 60 0.29 -13.37 -6.52
C LYS A 60 1.46 -12.72 -5.80
N PRO A 61 2.41 -12.11 -6.53
CA PRO A 61 3.57 -11.49 -5.91
C PRO A 61 3.14 -10.35 -4.99
N ILE A 62 3.83 -10.24 -3.85
CA ILE A 62 3.74 -9.05 -3.01
C ILE A 62 4.28 -7.83 -3.80
N PRO A 63 3.66 -6.66 -3.66
CA PRO A 63 4.08 -5.42 -4.32
C PRO A 63 5.53 -5.02 -4.04
#